data_AF-A0A433KQX0-F1
#
_entry.id   AF-A0A433KQX0-F1
#
_cell.length_a   1.000
_cell.length_b   1.000
_cell.length_c   1.000
_cell.angle_alpha   90.00
_cell.angle_beta   90.00
_cell.angle_gamma   90.00
#
_symmetry.space_group_name_H-M   'P 1'
#
loop_
_entity.id
_entity.type
_entity.pdbx_description
1 polymer ?
#
loop_
_entity_poly.entity_id
_entity_poly.type
_entity_poly.pdbx_seq_one_letter_code
_entity_poly.pdbx_strand_id
1 'polypeptide(L)'
;MSNLATHSEGEEIHGDQVRDLMAALARAVLWPFRWRVAAILLMQVVSQVMLLASLVLPWQLLQVLMTGRSRIDGWVPGADNHGDKIAVLIVLAVLCFGTYAFLQWLVKKAIAHLSALILGHLNKTRLVANHRLLGKRVLGVVIGALSSAVIALLFCLVIAFLHPLVALLAMSCVLGLVVIVGFYYRFERVQKIQEALQGNVLTVINISFALGFLIIVLDYLNGTMRPLLTLFILLLGMRQLMAASVNGLVNFLSIIRYFQQINMLLLPRSQQVSLFLTPDFVQRFEQATLKQWLLPWLVERNYCHRAPEILQCRLLYGRTIAHVLVRDMDSNGVTRYVLLKCYVPARENEALHEIALLSEVSGYCHGAISTVPVLRASGHLSWCSFVVLDIGDKLPQWKNSEERKPWMNELRQCMCHVPLPNKLITQYTATFASLPERMRKIEALHFGYLTQEDQQRFQVERFMQLWPLMTGEIERIPKDLTIQNPSSARMATIDNHILLLDWHGWVYDTLGSHWPLSAKLHAEVLEMISHQWLSTGIQRDWAEFDSPTVAANYVALAARAHEFCQRCHLHNDSGALNMMAGLIKAYEVISLADEQNVVIERSVEH
;
A
#
# COMPACT_ATOMS: atom_id res chain seq x y z
N MET A 1 26.30 11.86 -32.90
CA MET A 1 24.85 11.89 -33.15
C MET A 1 24.14 10.57 -32.80
N SER A 2 24.68 9.67 -31.96
CA SER A 2 24.05 8.38 -31.61
C SER A 2 23.36 8.33 -30.24
N ASN A 3 23.18 9.46 -29.55
CA ASN A 3 22.59 9.51 -28.19
C ASN A 3 21.13 10.03 -28.16
N LEU A 4 20.53 10.35 -29.30
CA LEU A 4 19.13 10.82 -29.34
C LEU A 4 18.12 9.66 -29.35
N ALA A 5 18.48 8.51 -29.92
CA ALA A 5 17.58 7.37 -30.08
C ALA A 5 17.28 6.66 -28.74
N THR A 6 18.29 6.53 -27.87
CA THR A 6 18.14 5.88 -26.55
C THR A 6 17.37 6.74 -25.55
N HIS A 7 17.38 8.07 -25.70
CA HIS A 7 16.60 8.98 -24.87
C HIS A 7 15.10 8.92 -25.19
N SER A 8 14.73 8.75 -26.47
CA SER A 8 13.34 8.65 -26.89
C SER A 8 12.66 7.38 -26.37
N GLU A 9 13.37 6.25 -26.32
CA GLU A 9 12.84 4.98 -25.81
C GLU A 9 12.59 5.02 -24.30
N GLY A 10 13.47 5.64 -23.51
CA GLY A 10 13.25 5.81 -22.06
C GLY A 10 12.06 6.70 -21.71
N GLU A 11 11.70 7.62 -22.61
CA GLU A 11 10.66 8.64 -22.41
C GLU A 11 9.24 8.13 -22.69
N GLU A 12 9.03 7.32 -23.74
CA GLU A 12 7.73 6.68 -23.99
C GLU A 12 7.32 5.75 -22.85
N ILE A 13 8.29 5.01 -22.31
CA ILE A 13 8.03 4.05 -21.23
C ILE A 13 7.59 4.75 -19.93
N HIS A 14 8.03 5.99 -19.68
CA HIS A 14 7.66 6.72 -18.47
C HIS A 14 6.20 7.25 -18.50
N GLY A 15 5.71 7.63 -19.69
CA GLY A 15 4.31 8.03 -19.89
C GLY A 15 3.34 6.86 -19.67
N ASP A 16 3.68 5.70 -20.21
CA ASP A 16 2.88 4.48 -20.06
C ASP A 16 2.82 4.00 -18.61
N GLN A 17 3.91 4.13 -17.84
CA GLN A 17 3.94 3.79 -16.42
C GLN A 17 3.01 4.66 -15.56
N VAL A 18 2.92 5.96 -15.84
CA VAL A 18 2.00 6.86 -15.13
C VAL A 18 0.55 6.50 -15.43
N ARG A 19 0.25 6.20 -16.69
CA ARG A 19 -1.07 5.74 -17.12
C ARG A 19 -1.42 4.40 -16.47
N ASP A 20 -0.50 3.45 -16.43
CA ASP A 20 -0.71 2.13 -15.82
C ASP A 20 -0.89 2.23 -14.31
N LEU A 21 -0.12 3.09 -13.63
CA LEU A 21 -0.32 3.38 -12.21
C LEU A 21 -1.71 3.97 -11.97
N MET A 22 -2.13 4.97 -12.76
CA MET A 22 -3.44 5.58 -12.61
C MET A 22 -4.57 4.58 -12.88
N ALA A 23 -4.41 3.68 -13.86
CA ALA A 23 -5.36 2.61 -14.15
C ALA A 23 -5.39 1.56 -13.04
N ALA A 24 -4.24 1.20 -12.47
CA ALA A 24 -4.14 0.29 -11.34
C ALA A 24 -4.77 0.91 -10.08
N LEU A 25 -4.52 2.19 -9.82
CA LEU A 25 -5.07 2.92 -8.68
C LEU A 25 -6.59 3.11 -8.83
N ALA A 26 -7.07 3.38 -10.04
CA ALA A 26 -8.50 3.41 -10.34
C ALA A 26 -9.17 2.05 -10.07
N ARG A 27 -8.58 0.95 -10.54
CA ARG A 27 -9.14 -0.41 -10.36
C ARG A 27 -9.04 -0.92 -8.93
N ALA A 28 -7.88 -0.77 -8.29
CA ALA A 28 -7.60 -1.37 -6.98
C ALA A 28 -8.09 -0.51 -5.81
N VAL A 29 -8.08 0.82 -5.95
CA VAL A 29 -8.36 1.75 -4.83
C VAL A 29 -9.68 2.50 -5.01
N LEU A 30 -9.96 3.05 -6.19
CA LEU A 30 -11.17 3.86 -6.39
C LEU A 30 -12.42 3.02 -6.65
N TRP A 31 -12.32 1.95 -7.44
CA TRP A 31 -13.45 1.12 -7.83
C TRP A 31 -14.18 0.44 -6.65
N PRO A 32 -13.48 -0.19 -5.69
CA PRO A 32 -14.14 -0.82 -4.53
C PRO A 32 -14.92 0.19 -3.67
N PHE A 33 -14.51 1.46 -3.69
CA PHE A 33 -15.12 2.54 -2.91
C PHE A 33 -15.91 3.54 -3.77
N ARG A 34 -16.31 3.15 -5.00
CA ARG A 34 -16.91 4.04 -6.02
C ARG A 34 -18.04 4.93 -5.51
N TRP A 35 -18.94 4.39 -4.68
CA TRP A 35 -20.08 5.15 -4.14
C TRP A 35 -19.65 6.25 -3.18
N ARG A 36 -18.64 6.00 -2.35
CA ARG A 36 -18.11 6.98 -1.41
C ARG A 36 -17.32 8.07 -2.14
N VAL A 37 -16.52 7.67 -3.15
CA VAL A 37 -15.82 8.62 -4.02
C VAL A 37 -16.82 9.49 -4.76
N ALA A 38 -17.87 8.91 -5.35
CA ALA A 38 -18.94 9.65 -6.02
C ALA A 38 -19.65 10.64 -5.09
N ALA A 39 -19.95 10.25 -3.85
CA ALA A 39 -20.55 11.15 -2.86
C ALA A 39 -19.63 12.34 -2.52
N ILE A 40 -18.32 12.10 -2.36
CA ILE A 40 -17.33 13.17 -2.12
C ILE A 40 -17.27 14.12 -3.32
N LEU A 41 -17.23 13.57 -4.55
CA LEU A 41 -17.22 14.37 -5.78
C LEU A 41 -18.50 15.21 -5.90
N LEU A 42 -19.67 14.63 -5.61
CA LEU A 42 -20.94 15.35 -5.61
C LEU A 42 -20.93 16.51 -4.59
N MET A 43 -20.48 16.26 -3.36
CA MET A 43 -20.35 17.31 -2.34
C MET A 43 -19.41 18.43 -2.79
N GLN A 44 -18.31 18.12 -3.48
CA GLN A 44 -17.40 19.11 -4.02
C GLN A 44 -18.04 19.92 -5.16
N VAL A 45 -18.79 19.29 -6.06
CA VAL A 45 -19.53 20.00 -7.11
C VAL A 45 -20.57 20.94 -6.49
N VAL A 46 -21.38 20.46 -5.55
CA VAL A 46 -22.39 21.30 -4.85
C VAL A 46 -21.71 22.45 -4.12
N SER A 47 -20.56 22.21 -3.49
CA SER A 47 -19.75 23.25 -2.86
C SER A 47 -19.34 24.33 -3.87
N GLN A 48 -18.84 23.97 -5.05
CA GLN A 48 -18.47 24.94 -6.08
C GLN A 48 -19.67 25.72 -6.64
N VAL A 49 -20.83 25.08 -6.78
CA VAL A 49 -22.07 25.75 -7.18
C VAL A 49 -22.49 26.77 -6.11
N MET A 50 -22.42 26.41 -4.83
CA MET A 50 -22.72 27.33 -3.72
C MET A 50 -21.71 28.49 -3.66
N LEU A 51 -20.43 28.23 -3.93
CA LEU A 51 -19.42 29.29 -4.05
C LEU A 51 -19.77 30.25 -5.19
N LEU A 52 -20.10 29.73 -6.36
CA LEU A 52 -20.52 30.55 -7.50
C LEU A 52 -21.77 31.37 -7.17
N ALA A 53 -22.79 30.75 -6.55
CA ALA A 53 -24.00 31.43 -6.11
C ALA A 53 -23.67 32.56 -5.11
N SER A 54 -22.79 32.31 -4.14
CA SER A 54 -22.36 33.31 -3.15
C SER A 54 -21.62 34.50 -3.78
N LEU A 55 -21.00 34.33 -4.95
CA LEU A 55 -20.32 35.40 -5.69
C LEU A 55 -21.26 36.15 -6.65
N VAL A 56 -22.30 35.47 -7.16
CA VAL A 56 -23.30 36.08 -8.05
C VAL A 56 -24.32 36.92 -7.28
N LEU A 57 -24.68 36.55 -6.05
CA LEU A 57 -25.68 37.26 -5.25
C LEU A 57 -25.29 38.71 -4.88
N PRO A 58 -24.06 39.01 -4.42
CA PRO A 58 -23.62 40.38 -4.17
C PRO A 58 -23.64 41.24 -5.43
N TRP A 59 -23.38 40.64 -6.60
CA TRP A 59 -23.49 41.34 -7.88
C TRP A 59 -24.94 41.69 -8.22
N GLN A 60 -25.87 40.75 -8.02
CA GLN A 60 -27.30 41.05 -8.17
C GLN A 60 -27.75 42.15 -7.21
N LEU A 61 -27.24 42.15 -5.98
CA LEU A 61 -27.47 43.22 -5.01
C LEU A 61 -26.99 44.58 -5.55
N LEU A 62 -25.76 44.64 -6.09
CA LEU A 62 -25.21 45.85 -6.69
C LEU A 62 -26.03 46.33 -7.90
N GLN A 63 -26.46 45.40 -8.75
CA GLN A 63 -27.29 45.71 -9.91
C GLN A 63 -28.64 46.29 -9.48
N VAL A 64 -29.30 45.69 -8.48
CA VAL A 64 -30.57 46.20 -7.93
C VAL A 64 -30.36 47.61 -7.34
N LEU A 65 -29.24 47.83 -6.65
CA LEU A 65 -28.92 49.12 -6.02
C LEU A 65 -28.57 50.22 -7.03
N MET A 66 -27.94 49.87 -8.17
CA MET A 66 -27.58 50.82 -9.24
C MET A 66 -28.72 51.10 -10.23
N THR A 67 -29.56 50.10 -10.53
CA THR A 67 -30.56 50.23 -11.62
C THR A 67 -31.99 50.38 -11.12
N GLY A 68 -32.25 50.20 -9.81
CA GLY A 68 -33.57 50.35 -9.18
C GLY A 68 -34.64 49.38 -9.69
N ARG A 69 -34.31 48.46 -10.59
CA ARG A 69 -35.20 47.43 -11.13
C ARG A 69 -34.71 46.06 -10.71
N SER A 70 -35.51 45.38 -9.90
CA SER A 70 -35.24 44.01 -9.49
C SER A 70 -35.78 43.05 -10.55
N ARG A 71 -34.94 42.16 -11.09
CA ARG A 71 -35.41 41.02 -11.91
C ARG A 71 -36.06 39.92 -11.04
N ILE A 72 -36.14 40.15 -9.73
CA ILE A 72 -36.60 39.23 -8.68
C ILE A 72 -38.08 39.51 -8.32
N ASP A 73 -38.78 40.35 -9.08
CA ASP A 73 -40.19 40.75 -8.83
C ASP A 73 -41.24 39.62 -8.92
N GLY A 74 -40.84 38.35 -8.81
CA GLY A 74 -41.74 37.21 -8.64
C GLY A 74 -41.19 36.01 -7.85
N TRP A 75 -39.96 36.07 -7.31
CA TRP A 75 -39.35 34.93 -6.59
C TRP A 75 -39.54 34.96 -5.07
N VAL A 76 -39.82 36.13 -4.50
CA VAL A 76 -40.06 36.30 -3.06
C VAL A 76 -41.48 36.85 -2.87
N PRO A 77 -42.49 36.00 -2.64
CA PRO A 77 -43.84 36.48 -2.37
C PRO A 77 -43.87 37.28 -1.07
N GLY A 78 -44.32 38.54 -1.12
CA GLY A 78 -44.58 39.37 0.06
C GLY A 78 -43.51 40.41 0.45
N ALA A 79 -42.42 40.56 -0.32
CA ALA A 79 -41.41 41.60 -0.07
C ALA A 79 -41.64 42.81 -1.00
N ASP A 80 -42.64 43.64 -0.72
CA ASP A 80 -42.91 44.84 -1.53
C ASP A 80 -41.93 45.99 -1.24
N ASN A 81 -41.28 45.97 -0.08
CA ASN A 81 -40.33 47.01 0.31
C ASN A 81 -38.90 46.69 -0.17
N HIS A 82 -38.21 47.71 -0.71
CA HIS A 82 -36.85 47.55 -1.25
C HIS A 82 -35.83 47.07 -0.21
N GLY A 83 -36.01 47.49 1.06
CA GLY A 83 -35.17 47.05 2.17
C GLY A 83 -35.26 45.55 2.47
N ASP A 84 -36.45 44.98 2.37
CA ASP A 84 -36.69 43.56 2.66
C ASP A 84 -36.08 42.66 1.58
N LYS A 85 -36.15 43.08 0.31
CA LYS A 85 -35.49 42.38 -0.81
C LYS A 85 -33.96 42.34 -0.64
N ILE A 86 -33.37 43.45 -0.22
CA ILE A 86 -31.92 43.56 0.06
C ILE A 86 -31.54 42.67 1.25
N ALA A 87 -32.33 42.67 2.33
CA ALA A 87 -32.09 41.83 3.49
C ALA A 87 -32.13 40.33 3.15
N VAL A 88 -33.14 39.88 2.36
CA VAL A 88 -33.25 38.49 1.91
C VAL A 88 -32.05 38.07 1.05
N LEU A 89 -31.58 38.93 0.15
CA LEU A 89 -30.40 38.66 -0.67
C LEU A 89 -29.12 38.54 0.16
N ILE A 90 -28.93 39.39 1.17
CA ILE A 90 -27.78 39.31 2.08
C ILE A 90 -27.83 38.01 2.89
N VAL A 91 -28.99 37.68 3.47
CA VAL A 91 -29.18 36.43 4.22
C VAL A 91 -28.89 35.21 3.33
N LEU A 92 -29.39 35.21 2.09
CA LEU A 92 -29.14 34.15 1.13
C LEU A 92 -27.66 34.03 0.76
N ALA A 93 -26.96 35.16 0.55
CA ALA A 93 -25.53 35.16 0.24
C ALA A 93 -24.70 34.60 1.40
N VAL A 94 -25.00 35.00 2.64
CA VAL A 94 -24.36 34.47 3.85
C VAL A 94 -24.67 32.98 4.01
N LEU A 95 -25.90 32.55 3.75
CA LEU A 95 -26.29 31.15 3.79
C LEU A 95 -25.51 30.32 2.75
N CYS A 96 -25.43 30.78 1.49
CA CYS A 96 -24.65 30.12 0.44
C CYS A 96 -23.16 30.02 0.77
N PHE A 97 -22.57 31.07 1.34
CA PHE A 97 -21.17 31.03 1.78
C PHE A 97 -20.97 30.09 2.98
N GLY A 98 -21.90 30.10 3.93
CA GLY A 98 -21.90 29.21 5.08
C GLY A 98 -22.03 27.74 4.68
N THR A 99 -22.95 27.40 3.76
CA THR A 99 -23.10 26.04 3.23
C THR A 99 -21.89 25.62 2.41
N TYR A 100 -21.27 26.53 1.64
CA TYR A 100 -19.99 26.28 0.97
C TYR A 100 -18.90 25.88 1.98
N ALA A 101 -18.69 26.68 3.02
CA ALA A 101 -17.66 26.42 4.03
C ALA A 101 -17.92 25.11 4.79
N PHE A 102 -19.18 24.84 5.13
CA PHE A 102 -19.60 23.59 5.77
C PHE A 102 -19.35 22.37 4.88
N LEU A 103 -19.72 22.43 3.60
CA LEU A 103 -19.46 21.36 2.63
C LEU A 103 -17.96 21.12 2.44
N GLN A 104 -17.14 22.18 2.37
CA GLN A 104 -15.68 22.03 2.30
C GLN A 104 -15.12 21.33 3.54
N TRP A 105 -15.64 21.64 4.73
CA TRP A 105 -15.27 20.95 5.95
C TRP A 105 -15.69 19.47 5.95
N LEU A 106 -16.92 19.17 5.53
CA LEU A 106 -17.41 17.80 5.37
C LEU A 106 -16.58 16.99 4.38
N VAL A 107 -16.21 17.59 3.24
CA VAL A 107 -15.34 16.96 2.23
C VAL A 107 -13.99 16.59 2.84
N LYS A 108 -13.34 17.50 3.57
CA LYS A 108 -12.07 17.20 4.27
C LYS A 108 -12.22 16.04 5.26
N LYS A 109 -13.32 16.03 6.03
CA LYS A 109 -13.63 14.96 6.98
C LYS A 109 -13.91 13.62 6.28
N ALA A 110 -14.66 13.64 5.17
CA ALA A 110 -14.97 12.46 4.38
C ALA A 110 -13.72 11.85 3.72
N ILE A 111 -12.79 12.67 3.22
CA ILE A 111 -11.49 12.22 2.69
C ILE A 111 -10.64 11.59 3.81
N ALA A 112 -10.61 12.19 4.99
CA ALA A 112 -9.89 11.64 6.15
C ALA A 112 -10.47 10.29 6.61
N HIS A 113 -11.79 10.13 6.55
CA HIS A 113 -12.46 8.88 6.87
C HIS A 113 -12.24 7.82 5.79
N LEU A 114 -12.37 8.19 4.51
CA LEU A 114 -12.12 7.30 3.37
C LEU A 114 -10.67 6.80 3.34
N SER A 115 -9.69 7.68 3.60
CA SER A 115 -8.29 7.27 3.73
C SER A 115 -8.07 6.29 4.88
N ALA A 116 -8.72 6.49 6.03
CA ALA A 116 -8.64 5.54 7.13
C ALA A 116 -9.23 4.17 6.78
N LEU A 117 -10.36 4.14 6.07
CA LEU A 117 -10.99 2.90 5.61
C LEU A 117 -10.15 2.17 4.55
N ILE A 118 -9.65 2.89 3.55
CA ILE A 118 -8.80 2.31 2.50
C ILE A 118 -7.52 1.74 3.10
N LEU A 119 -6.86 2.48 4.01
CA LEU A 119 -5.68 1.96 4.68
C LEU A 119 -5.99 0.76 5.59
N GLY A 120 -7.15 0.75 6.23
CA GLY A 120 -7.63 -0.39 7.00
C GLY A 120 -7.87 -1.62 6.12
N HIS A 121 -8.48 -1.44 4.95
CA HIS A 121 -8.76 -2.52 4.01
C HIS A 121 -7.49 -3.08 3.35
N LEU A 122 -6.53 -2.22 3.01
CA LEU A 122 -5.31 -2.63 2.33
C LEU A 122 -4.36 -3.43 3.23
N ASN A 123 -4.51 -3.36 4.57
CA ASN A 123 -3.73 -4.05 5.63
C ASN A 123 -2.18 -3.95 5.55
N LYS A 124 -1.63 -3.44 4.45
CA LYS A 124 -0.22 -3.48 4.03
C LYS A 124 0.65 -2.40 4.70
N THR A 125 0.07 -1.52 5.50
CA THR A 125 0.72 -0.27 5.96
C THR A 125 0.92 -0.17 7.47
N ARG A 126 0.62 -1.24 8.21
CA ARG A 126 0.55 -1.17 9.68
C ARG A 126 1.87 -1.33 10.41
N LEU A 127 2.93 -1.83 9.76
CA LEU A 127 4.25 -1.96 10.39
C LEU A 127 5.00 -0.62 10.55
N VAL A 128 4.60 0.46 9.86
CA VAL A 128 5.35 1.74 9.88
C VAL A 128 4.40 2.94 10.04
N ALA A 129 4.40 3.58 11.23
CA ALA A 129 3.48 4.68 11.57
C ALA A 129 3.51 5.87 10.58
N ASN A 130 4.66 6.18 9.99
CA ASN A 130 4.81 7.25 8.99
C ASN A 130 3.99 6.99 7.70
N HIS A 131 3.74 5.72 7.36
CA HIS A 131 3.02 5.34 6.16
C HIS A 131 1.52 5.66 6.25
N ARG A 132 0.96 5.77 7.46
CA ARG A 132 -0.44 6.18 7.66
C ARG A 132 -0.66 7.66 7.38
N LEU A 133 0.25 8.51 7.84
CA LEU A 133 0.22 9.94 7.55
C LEU A 133 0.47 10.20 6.06
N LEU A 134 1.42 9.47 5.48
CA LEU A 134 1.73 9.54 4.06
C LEU A 134 0.55 9.09 3.20
N GLY A 135 -0.08 7.96 3.53
CA GLY A 135 -1.28 7.47 2.83
C GLY A 135 -2.45 8.43 2.86
N LYS A 136 -2.71 9.08 4.00
CA LYS A 136 -3.73 10.14 4.11
C LYS A 136 -3.43 11.32 3.17
N ARG A 137 -2.18 11.78 3.16
CA ARG A 137 -1.74 12.89 2.29
C ARG A 137 -1.88 12.51 0.82
N VAL A 138 -1.36 11.35 0.44
CA VAL A 138 -1.38 10.82 -0.91
C VAL A 138 -2.80 10.64 -1.43
N LEU A 139 -3.69 10.00 -0.66
CA LEU A 139 -5.08 9.82 -1.09
C LEU A 139 -5.82 11.17 -1.20
N GLY A 140 -5.53 12.10 -0.30
CA GLY A 140 -6.04 13.47 -0.39
C GLY A 140 -5.63 14.17 -1.69
N VAL A 141 -4.38 14.00 -2.11
CA VAL A 141 -3.87 14.51 -3.40
C VAL A 141 -4.57 13.84 -4.58
N VAL A 142 -4.74 12.52 -4.58
CA VAL A 142 -5.42 11.78 -5.66
C VAL A 142 -6.88 12.21 -5.81
N ILE A 143 -7.64 12.24 -4.70
CA ILE A 143 -9.05 12.66 -4.71
C ILE A 143 -9.15 14.15 -5.09
N GLY A 144 -8.20 14.97 -4.62
CA GLY A 144 -8.11 16.38 -4.99
C GLY A 144 -7.89 16.60 -6.48
N ALA A 145 -6.99 15.83 -7.11
CA ALA A 145 -6.76 15.86 -8.55
C ALA A 145 -8.01 15.44 -9.33
N LEU A 146 -8.63 14.32 -8.94
CA LEU A 146 -9.85 13.81 -9.59
C LEU A 146 -11.01 14.82 -9.49
N SER A 147 -11.22 15.38 -8.30
CA SER A 147 -12.22 16.40 -8.06
C SER A 147 -12.01 17.63 -8.93
N SER A 148 -10.77 18.13 -8.97
CA SER A 148 -10.41 19.31 -9.75
C SER A 148 -10.65 19.09 -11.25
N ALA A 149 -10.35 17.89 -11.75
CA ALA A 149 -10.62 17.53 -13.14
C ALA A 149 -12.14 17.47 -13.45
N VAL A 150 -12.94 16.88 -12.57
CA VAL A 150 -14.41 16.83 -12.72
C VAL A 150 -15.03 18.23 -12.66
N ILE A 151 -14.58 19.07 -11.72
CA ILE A 151 -15.03 20.45 -11.60
C ILE A 151 -14.67 21.26 -12.84
N ALA A 152 -13.42 21.13 -13.33
CA ALA A 152 -12.98 21.82 -14.54
C ALA A 152 -13.79 21.38 -15.77
N LEU A 153 -14.06 20.08 -15.93
CA LEU A 153 -14.90 19.57 -17.00
C LEU A 153 -16.33 20.15 -16.91
N LEU A 154 -16.92 20.19 -15.72
CA LEU A 154 -18.26 20.73 -15.51
C LEU A 154 -18.34 22.22 -15.83
N PHE A 155 -17.39 23.04 -15.37
CA PHE A 155 -17.34 24.45 -15.73
C PHE A 155 -17.12 24.66 -17.23
N CYS A 156 -16.29 23.84 -17.86
CA CYS A 156 -16.09 23.89 -19.30
C CYS A 156 -17.39 23.59 -20.06
N LEU A 157 -18.16 22.58 -19.64
CA LEU A 157 -19.46 22.26 -20.24
C LEU A 157 -20.47 23.41 -20.07
N VAL A 158 -20.53 24.01 -18.88
CA VAL A 158 -21.41 25.17 -18.61
C VAL A 158 -21.01 26.36 -19.48
N ILE A 159 -19.71 26.66 -19.61
CA ILE A 159 -19.20 27.73 -20.47
C ILE A 159 -19.47 27.41 -21.94
N ALA A 160 -19.32 26.16 -22.39
CA ALA A 160 -19.61 25.74 -23.77
C ALA A 160 -21.08 25.92 -24.13
N PHE A 161 -21.98 25.58 -23.21
CA PHE A 161 -23.42 25.79 -23.37
C PHE A 161 -23.78 27.29 -23.42
N LEU A 162 -23.14 28.10 -22.57
CA LEU A 162 -23.41 29.53 -22.49
C LEU A 162 -22.72 30.34 -23.59
N HIS A 163 -21.49 30.03 -24.00
CA HIS A 163 -20.75 30.78 -25.00
C HIS A 163 -19.63 29.95 -25.66
N PRO A 164 -19.85 29.40 -26.87
CA PRO A 164 -18.91 28.45 -27.47
C PRO A 164 -17.53 29.06 -27.77
N LEU A 165 -17.45 30.35 -28.13
CA LEU A 165 -16.17 31.03 -28.37
C LEU A 165 -15.33 31.16 -27.09
N VAL A 166 -15.97 31.46 -25.95
CA VAL A 166 -15.26 31.57 -24.67
C VAL A 166 -14.86 30.18 -24.19
N ALA A 167 -15.65 29.14 -24.48
CA ALA A 167 -15.29 27.76 -24.20
C ALA A 167 -14.09 27.26 -25.01
N LEU A 168 -13.99 27.66 -26.29
CA LEU A 168 -12.80 27.36 -27.11
C LEU A 168 -11.55 28.01 -26.52
N LEU A 169 -11.65 29.27 -26.05
CA LEU A 169 -10.55 29.92 -25.34
C LEU A 169 -10.22 29.17 -24.04
N ALA A 170 -11.24 28.80 -23.27
CA ALA A 170 -11.07 28.07 -22.02
C ALA A 170 -10.30 26.76 -22.24
N MET A 171 -10.71 25.99 -23.25
CA MET A 171 -10.07 24.75 -23.63
C MET A 171 -8.64 24.96 -24.15
N SER A 172 -8.39 25.99 -24.97
CA SER A 172 -7.05 26.28 -25.48
C SER A 172 -6.09 26.71 -24.36
N CYS A 173 -6.56 27.49 -23.39
CA CYS A 173 -5.77 27.86 -22.21
C CYS A 173 -5.47 26.66 -21.32
N VAL A 174 -6.44 25.79 -21.04
CA VAL A 174 -6.21 24.56 -20.24
C VAL A 174 -5.26 23.62 -20.98
N LEU A 175 -5.45 23.42 -22.29
CA LEU A 175 -4.59 22.57 -23.11
C LEU A 175 -3.17 23.15 -23.19
N GLY A 176 -3.04 24.47 -23.38
CA GLY A 176 -1.75 25.15 -23.35
C GLY A 176 -1.03 24.96 -22.01
N LEU A 177 -1.74 25.07 -20.89
CA LEU A 177 -1.20 24.81 -19.56
C LEU A 177 -0.73 23.36 -19.38
N VAL A 178 -1.52 22.39 -19.86
CA VAL A 178 -1.13 20.97 -19.87
C VAL A 178 0.09 20.72 -20.75
N VAL A 179 0.16 21.31 -21.94
CA VAL A 179 1.30 21.19 -22.87
C VAL A 179 2.55 21.81 -22.28
N ILE A 180 2.47 23.02 -21.71
CA ILE A 180 3.59 23.69 -21.04
C ILE A 180 4.13 22.80 -19.93
N VAL A 181 3.25 22.27 -19.09
CA VAL A 181 3.68 21.43 -17.96
C VAL A 181 4.18 20.08 -18.43
N GLY A 182 3.60 19.48 -19.47
CA GLY A 182 4.13 18.27 -20.11
C GLY A 182 5.50 18.49 -20.75
N PHE A 183 5.72 19.65 -21.37
CA PHE A 183 7.03 20.02 -21.93
C PHE A 183 8.08 20.21 -20.84
N TYR A 184 7.75 20.93 -19.77
CA TYR A 184 8.68 21.13 -18.66
C TYR A 184 8.88 19.87 -17.81
N TYR A 185 7.89 18.98 -17.76
CA TYR A 185 8.00 17.65 -17.17
C TYR A 185 9.14 16.86 -17.82
N ARG A 186 9.28 16.95 -19.15
CA ARG A 186 10.33 16.31 -19.93
C ARG A 186 11.76 16.67 -19.48
N PHE A 187 11.94 17.82 -18.83
CA PHE A 187 13.26 18.30 -18.39
C PHE A 187 13.57 18.02 -16.92
N GLU A 188 12.87 17.07 -16.27
CA GLU A 188 13.09 16.60 -14.89
C GLU A 188 13.04 17.70 -13.79
N ARG A 189 12.49 18.89 -14.08
CA ARG A 189 12.38 20.01 -13.13
C ARG A 189 11.06 20.03 -12.36
N VAL A 190 10.47 18.87 -12.08
CA VAL A 190 9.12 18.73 -11.50
C VAL A 190 8.93 19.58 -10.24
N GLN A 191 9.93 19.58 -9.34
CA GLN A 191 9.83 20.32 -8.08
C GLN A 191 9.86 21.84 -8.27
N LYS A 192 10.75 22.37 -9.12
CA LYS A 192 10.84 23.81 -9.40
C LYS A 192 9.57 24.32 -10.09
N ILE A 193 8.97 23.51 -10.95
CA ILE A 193 7.71 23.85 -11.64
C ILE A 193 6.56 23.86 -10.65
N GLN A 194 6.47 22.86 -9.76
CA GLN A 194 5.43 22.83 -8.74
C GLN A 194 5.50 24.08 -7.85
N GLU A 195 6.68 24.47 -7.38
CA GLU A 195 6.89 25.67 -6.56
C GLU A 195 6.58 26.96 -7.35
N ALA A 196 7.03 27.06 -8.61
CA ALA A 196 6.74 28.20 -9.46
C ALA A 196 5.25 28.32 -9.81
N LEU A 197 4.57 27.21 -10.08
CA LEU A 197 3.15 27.18 -10.38
C LEU A 197 2.33 27.51 -9.13
N GLN A 198 2.68 26.97 -7.96
CA GLN A 198 2.07 27.30 -6.67
C GLN A 198 2.27 28.77 -6.29
N GLY A 199 3.46 29.33 -6.53
CA GLY A 199 3.74 30.75 -6.30
C GLY A 199 3.00 31.68 -7.25
N ASN A 200 2.75 31.24 -8.49
CA ASN A 200 2.15 32.05 -9.55
C ASN A 200 0.68 31.71 -9.87
N VAL A 201 0.00 30.88 -9.06
CA VAL A 201 -1.40 30.47 -9.31
C VAL A 201 -2.31 31.68 -9.55
N LEU A 202 -2.20 32.70 -8.69
CA LEU A 202 -3.03 33.89 -8.78
C LEU A 202 -2.76 34.66 -10.09
N THR A 203 -1.51 34.75 -10.51
CA THR A 203 -1.10 35.41 -11.75
C THR A 203 -1.70 34.70 -12.96
N VAL A 204 -1.63 33.36 -13.01
CA VAL A 204 -2.22 32.57 -14.10
C VAL A 204 -3.74 32.78 -14.16
N ILE A 205 -4.42 32.71 -13.01
CA ILE A 205 -5.87 32.95 -12.94
C ILE A 205 -6.21 34.37 -13.41
N ASN A 206 -5.46 35.38 -13.00
CA ASN A 206 -5.70 36.78 -13.39
C ASN A 206 -5.45 37.02 -14.88
N ILE A 207 -4.41 36.42 -15.46
CA ILE A 207 -4.14 36.51 -16.91
C ILE A 207 -5.30 35.89 -17.70
N SER A 208 -5.74 34.69 -17.32
CA SER A 208 -6.87 34.04 -17.99
C SER A 208 -8.18 34.81 -17.83
N PHE A 209 -8.40 35.43 -16.68
CA PHE A 209 -9.54 36.31 -16.45
C PHE A 209 -9.49 37.56 -17.33
N ALA A 210 -8.33 38.22 -17.43
CA ALA A 210 -8.13 39.39 -18.29
C ALA A 210 -8.34 39.05 -19.78
N LEU A 211 -7.85 37.88 -20.22
CA LEU A 211 -8.05 37.38 -21.57
C LEU A 211 -9.53 37.10 -21.87
N GLY A 212 -10.23 36.46 -20.92
CA GLY A 212 -11.68 36.24 -21.02
C GLY A 212 -12.47 37.55 -21.08
N PHE A 213 -12.08 38.55 -20.28
CA PHE A 213 -12.67 39.89 -20.31
C PHE A 213 -12.44 40.59 -21.65
N LEU A 214 -11.22 40.49 -22.22
CA LEU A 214 -10.90 41.06 -23.52
C LEU A 214 -11.81 40.50 -24.63
N ILE A 215 -12.05 39.19 -24.66
CA ILE A 215 -12.97 38.58 -25.63
C ILE A 215 -14.39 39.13 -25.46
N ILE A 216 -14.86 39.25 -24.22
CA ILE A 216 -16.19 39.80 -23.95
C ILE A 216 -16.30 41.26 -24.42
N VAL A 217 -15.23 42.05 -24.29
CA VAL A 217 -15.18 43.42 -24.83
C VAL A 217 -15.18 43.42 -26.36
N LEU A 218 -14.47 42.50 -27.01
CA LEU A 218 -14.52 42.37 -28.46
C LEU A 218 -15.92 41.96 -28.96
N ASP A 219 -16.59 41.04 -28.28
CA ASP A 219 -17.97 40.67 -28.57
C ASP A 219 -18.94 41.84 -28.34
N TYR A 220 -18.68 42.69 -27.35
CA TYR A 220 -19.44 43.93 -27.15
C TYR A 220 -19.32 44.86 -28.37
N LEU A 221 -18.11 45.06 -28.86
CA LEU A 221 -17.83 45.91 -30.02
C LEU A 221 -18.47 45.37 -31.31
N ASN A 222 -18.56 44.04 -31.44
CA ASN A 222 -19.20 43.38 -32.59
C ASN A 222 -20.74 43.36 -32.54
N GLY A 223 -21.34 43.93 -31.50
CA GLY A 223 -22.80 44.06 -31.39
C GLY A 223 -23.56 42.77 -31.05
N THR A 224 -22.87 41.66 -30.76
CA THR A 224 -23.45 40.36 -30.37
C THR A 224 -23.71 40.27 -28.86
N MET A 225 -24.17 41.37 -28.26
CA MET A 225 -24.24 41.55 -26.81
C MET A 225 -25.22 40.57 -26.15
N ARG A 226 -24.67 39.67 -25.33
CA ARG A 226 -25.47 38.84 -24.42
C ARG A 226 -25.83 39.61 -23.14
N PRO A 227 -26.88 39.18 -22.41
CA PRO A 227 -27.25 39.81 -21.15
C PRO A 227 -26.05 39.90 -20.18
N LEU A 228 -25.90 41.04 -19.50
CA LEU A 228 -24.79 41.31 -18.57
C LEU A 228 -24.58 40.20 -17.52
N LEU A 229 -25.68 39.61 -17.02
CA LEU A 229 -25.62 38.49 -16.06
C LEU A 229 -24.90 37.26 -16.65
N THR A 230 -25.15 36.94 -17.92
CA THR A 230 -24.51 35.82 -18.61
C THR A 230 -23.02 36.07 -18.76
N LEU A 231 -22.61 37.29 -19.10
CA LEU A 231 -21.20 37.68 -19.19
C LEU A 231 -20.48 37.57 -17.84
N PHE A 232 -21.14 37.98 -16.76
CA PHE A 232 -20.60 37.87 -15.40
C PHE A 232 -20.45 36.41 -14.96
N ILE A 233 -21.46 35.56 -15.22
CA ILE A 233 -21.39 34.12 -14.95
C ILE A 233 -20.27 33.47 -15.77
N LEU A 234 -20.07 33.87 -17.04
CA LEU A 234 -18.97 33.38 -17.87
C LEU A 234 -17.61 33.78 -17.31
N LEU A 235 -17.43 35.03 -16.88
CA LEU A 235 -16.18 35.52 -16.27
C LEU A 235 -15.86 34.80 -14.96
N LEU A 236 -16.84 34.64 -14.08
CA LEU A 236 -16.68 33.87 -12.85
C LEU A 236 -16.42 32.39 -13.13
N GLY A 237 -17.13 31.81 -14.08
CA GLY A 237 -16.92 30.43 -14.53
C GLY A 237 -15.51 30.21 -15.06
N MET A 238 -15.00 31.12 -15.89
CA MET A 238 -13.61 31.10 -16.39
C MET A 238 -12.60 31.17 -15.26
N ARG A 239 -12.82 32.04 -14.27
CA ARG A 239 -11.96 32.13 -13.08
C ARG A 239 -11.93 30.83 -12.29
N GLN A 240 -13.10 30.24 -12.03
CA GLN A 240 -13.20 28.99 -11.27
C GLN A 240 -12.65 27.80 -12.05
N LEU A 241 -12.85 27.75 -13.36
CA LEU A 241 -12.25 26.77 -14.25
C LEU A 241 -10.73 26.80 -14.14
N MET A 242 -10.12 27.98 -14.26
CA MET A 242 -8.66 28.11 -14.17
C MET A 242 -8.13 27.76 -12.80
N ALA A 243 -8.82 28.16 -11.73
CA ALA A 243 -8.46 27.77 -10.38
C ALA A 243 -8.51 26.25 -10.19
N ALA A 244 -9.55 25.58 -10.70
CA ALA A 244 -9.68 24.13 -10.67
C ALA A 244 -8.60 23.44 -11.52
N SER A 245 -8.32 23.91 -12.73
CA SER A 245 -7.30 23.33 -13.62
C SER A 245 -5.89 23.44 -13.02
N VAL A 246 -5.51 24.60 -12.47
CA VAL A 246 -4.19 24.78 -11.83
C VAL A 246 -4.06 23.92 -10.58
N ASN A 247 -5.08 23.88 -9.72
CA ASN A 247 -5.08 23.01 -8.54
C ASN A 247 -5.03 21.52 -8.93
N GLY A 248 -5.76 21.11 -9.96
CA GLY A 248 -5.72 19.76 -10.51
C GLY A 248 -4.33 19.39 -10.99
N LEU A 249 -3.67 20.30 -11.69
CA LEU A 249 -2.31 20.10 -12.18
C LEU A 249 -1.27 20.03 -11.06
N VAL A 250 -1.35 20.90 -10.05
CA VAL A 250 -0.47 20.86 -8.86
C VAL A 250 -0.64 19.53 -8.11
N ASN A 251 -1.88 19.07 -7.95
CA ASN A 251 -2.16 17.77 -7.35
C ASN A 251 -1.64 16.63 -8.22
N PHE A 252 -1.78 16.70 -9.54
CA PHE A 252 -1.23 15.71 -10.47
C PHE A 252 0.30 15.64 -10.42
N LEU A 253 0.99 16.78 -10.41
CA LEU A 253 2.44 16.83 -10.21
C LEU A 253 2.84 16.25 -8.85
N SER A 254 2.01 16.44 -7.82
CA SER A 254 2.23 15.82 -6.51
C SER A 254 2.03 14.29 -6.55
N ILE A 255 1.09 13.77 -7.35
CA ILE A 255 0.96 12.31 -7.59
C ILE A 255 2.25 11.78 -8.20
N ILE A 256 2.81 12.47 -9.20
CA ILE A 256 4.06 12.04 -9.83
C ILE A 256 5.23 12.10 -8.85
N ARG A 257 5.32 13.17 -8.05
CA ARG A 257 6.34 13.29 -6.99
C ARG A 257 6.26 12.12 -6.00
N TYR A 258 5.05 11.71 -5.64
CA TYR A 258 4.81 10.61 -4.71
C TYR A 258 4.61 9.27 -5.41
N PHE A 259 4.94 9.14 -6.70
CA PHE A 259 4.65 7.97 -7.52
C PHE A 259 5.17 6.67 -6.89
N GLN A 260 6.43 6.68 -6.43
CA GLN A 260 7.04 5.49 -5.82
C GLN A 260 6.33 5.10 -4.52
N GLN A 261 5.98 6.10 -3.71
CA GLN A 261 5.29 5.91 -2.42
C GLN A 261 3.84 5.45 -2.64
N ILE A 262 3.15 5.97 -3.65
CA ILE A 262 1.83 5.55 -4.08
C ILE A 262 1.83 4.09 -4.51
N ASN A 263 2.77 3.73 -5.40
CA ASN A 263 2.91 2.37 -5.91
C ASN A 263 3.23 1.38 -4.78
N MET A 264 4.08 1.78 -3.84
CA MET A 264 4.44 0.95 -2.69
C MET A 264 3.26 0.74 -1.72
N LEU A 265 2.53 1.82 -1.43
CA LEU A 265 1.53 1.88 -0.35
C LEU A 265 0.13 1.42 -0.79
N LEU A 266 -0.31 1.82 -1.99
CA LEU A 266 -1.69 1.66 -2.43
C LEU A 266 -1.91 0.44 -3.33
N LEU A 267 -0.87 -0.08 -3.99
CA LEU A 267 -1.00 -1.22 -4.90
C LEU A 267 -0.60 -2.56 -4.24
N PRO A 268 -1.34 -3.66 -4.48
CA PRO A 268 -0.94 -5.02 -4.09
C PRO A 268 0.43 -5.40 -4.66
N ARG A 269 1.22 -6.24 -3.97
CA ARG A 269 2.57 -6.65 -4.44
C ARG A 269 2.57 -7.22 -5.88
N SER A 270 1.50 -7.90 -6.28
CA SER A 270 1.32 -8.47 -7.62
C SER A 270 1.01 -7.43 -8.71
N GLN A 271 0.58 -6.23 -8.34
CA GLN A 271 0.20 -5.15 -9.26
C GLN A 271 1.11 -3.92 -9.12
N GLN A 272 2.22 -4.05 -8.39
CA GLN A 272 3.21 -3.00 -8.32
C GLN A 272 3.87 -2.84 -9.68
N VAL A 273 3.76 -1.65 -10.26
CA VAL A 273 4.44 -1.33 -11.51
C VAL A 273 5.93 -1.31 -11.20
N SER A 274 6.70 -2.19 -11.83
CA SER A 274 8.16 -2.19 -11.66
C SER A 274 8.69 -0.88 -12.22
N LEU A 275 9.01 0.05 -11.33
CA LEU A 275 9.85 1.19 -11.69
C LEU A 275 11.18 0.65 -12.14
N PHE A 276 11.72 1.25 -13.20
CA PHE A 276 13.03 0.91 -13.73
C PHE A 276 14.04 0.67 -12.61
N LEU A 277 14.85 -0.39 -12.78
CA LEU A 277 16.18 -0.42 -12.18
C LEU A 277 16.80 0.94 -12.51
N THR A 278 17.10 1.74 -11.50
CA THR A 278 17.99 2.87 -11.72
C THR A 278 19.28 2.26 -12.28
N PRO A 279 19.71 2.55 -13.51
CA PRO A 279 20.98 2.04 -14.04
C PRO A 279 22.12 2.39 -13.06
N ASP A 280 21.97 3.52 -12.37
CA ASP A 280 22.82 3.98 -11.28
C ASP A 280 22.89 3.01 -10.08
N PHE A 281 21.82 2.30 -9.72
CA PHE A 281 21.86 1.34 -8.60
C PHE A 281 22.80 0.17 -8.92
N VAL A 282 22.66 -0.47 -10.08
CA VAL A 282 23.53 -1.59 -10.47
C VAL A 282 24.95 -1.13 -10.69
N GLN A 283 25.14 0.02 -11.36
CA GLN A 283 26.47 0.63 -11.59
C GLN A 283 27.22 0.91 -10.28
N ARG A 284 26.52 1.27 -9.20
CA ARG A 284 27.13 1.49 -7.88
C ARG A 284 27.64 0.20 -7.21
N PHE A 285 27.13 -0.97 -7.61
CA PHE A 285 27.58 -2.27 -7.14
C PHE A 285 28.53 -2.99 -8.12
N GLU A 286 28.89 -2.35 -9.23
CA GLU A 286 30.00 -2.80 -10.06
C GLU A 286 31.30 -2.74 -9.26
N GLN A 287 32.18 -3.73 -9.46
CA GLN A 287 33.31 -4.00 -8.57
C GLN A 287 34.27 -2.81 -8.39
N ALA A 288 34.45 -2.00 -9.44
CA ALA A 288 35.29 -0.80 -9.40
C ALA A 288 34.66 0.31 -8.54
N THR A 289 33.40 0.63 -8.79
CA THR A 289 32.65 1.67 -8.07
C THR A 289 32.43 1.27 -6.61
N LEU A 290 32.09 0.01 -6.36
CA LEU A 290 31.78 -0.51 -5.02
C LEU A 290 32.93 -0.29 -4.04
N LYS A 291 34.17 -0.63 -4.43
CA LYS A 291 35.35 -0.43 -3.59
C LYS A 291 35.60 1.05 -3.27
N GLN A 292 35.32 1.94 -4.21
CA GLN A 292 35.59 3.39 -4.09
C GLN A 292 34.66 4.07 -3.08
N TRP A 293 33.38 3.72 -3.02
CA TRP A 293 32.44 4.38 -2.12
C TRP A 293 32.17 3.59 -0.83
N LEU A 294 32.10 2.26 -0.89
CA LEU A 294 31.61 1.45 0.23
C LEU A 294 32.64 1.36 1.36
N LEU A 295 33.90 1.07 1.03
CA LEU A 295 34.94 0.90 2.04
C LEU A 295 35.19 2.19 2.83
N PRO A 296 35.35 3.37 2.19
CA PRO A 296 35.45 4.63 2.93
C PRO A 296 34.21 4.91 3.77
N TRP A 297 33.01 4.68 3.22
CA TRP A 297 31.76 4.92 3.94
C TRP A 297 31.60 4.04 5.20
N LEU A 298 31.98 2.76 5.12
CA LEU A 298 31.95 1.84 6.27
C LEU A 298 32.92 2.27 7.38
N VAL A 299 34.11 2.76 7.01
CA VAL A 299 35.12 3.25 7.96
C VAL A 299 34.72 4.60 8.55
N GLU A 300 34.27 5.56 7.74
CA GLU A 300 33.82 6.89 8.18
C GLU A 300 32.65 6.80 9.17
N ARG A 301 31.75 5.84 8.97
CA ARG A 301 30.60 5.60 9.86
C ARG A 301 30.92 4.71 11.05
N ASN A 302 32.18 4.28 11.21
CA ASN A 302 32.64 3.36 12.26
C ASN A 302 31.87 2.03 12.28
N TYR A 303 31.41 1.53 11.12
CA TYR A 303 30.78 0.22 11.03
C TYR A 303 31.81 -0.92 10.91
N CYS A 304 32.96 -0.62 10.32
CA CYS A 304 34.13 -1.50 10.21
C CYS A 304 35.40 -0.77 10.66
N HIS A 305 36.45 -1.53 10.98
CA HIS A 305 37.78 -1.01 11.32
C HIS A 305 38.57 -0.63 10.05
N ARG A 306 39.80 -0.14 10.24
CA ARG A 306 40.58 0.63 9.24
C ARG A 306 40.86 -0.07 7.89
N ALA A 307 40.66 -1.38 7.77
CA ALA A 307 40.95 -2.10 6.52
C ALA A 307 39.90 -3.19 6.21
N PRO A 308 38.64 -2.82 5.88
CA PRO A 308 37.64 -3.80 5.48
C PRO A 308 37.94 -4.33 4.07
N GLU A 309 37.70 -5.62 3.85
CA GLU A 309 37.86 -6.28 2.54
C GLU A 309 36.50 -6.75 2.03
N ILE A 310 36.12 -6.36 0.80
CA ILE A 310 34.90 -6.86 0.17
C ILE A 310 35.16 -8.27 -0.37
N LEU A 311 34.47 -9.26 0.18
CA LEU A 311 34.62 -10.66 -0.23
C LEU A 311 33.64 -11.04 -1.33
N GLN A 312 32.39 -10.56 -1.23
CA GLN A 312 31.35 -10.95 -2.16
C GLN A 312 30.30 -9.85 -2.32
N CYS A 313 29.88 -9.60 -3.56
CA CYS A 313 28.72 -8.77 -3.89
C CYS A 313 27.73 -9.63 -4.67
N ARG A 314 26.47 -9.69 -4.23
CA ARG A 314 25.37 -10.39 -4.90
C ARG A 314 24.25 -9.42 -5.19
N LEU A 315 23.99 -9.20 -6.47
CA LEU A 315 22.82 -8.47 -6.94
C LEU A 315 21.67 -9.44 -7.17
N LEU A 316 20.60 -9.29 -6.42
CA LEU A 316 19.36 -10.05 -6.62
C LEU A 316 18.54 -9.35 -7.70
N TYR A 317 18.88 -9.58 -8.98
CA TYR A 317 18.31 -8.88 -10.14
C TYR A 317 16.78 -8.82 -10.16
N GLY A 318 16.08 -9.91 -9.79
CA GLY A 318 14.62 -9.94 -9.73
C GLY A 318 13.99 -9.17 -8.55
N ARG A 319 14.80 -8.75 -7.56
CA ARG A 319 14.33 -8.07 -6.34
C ARG A 319 14.91 -6.67 -6.15
N THR A 320 15.92 -6.26 -6.94
CA THR A 320 16.62 -4.98 -6.80
C THR A 320 17.17 -4.76 -5.39
N ILE A 321 17.80 -5.81 -4.85
CA ILE A 321 18.47 -5.81 -3.54
C ILE A 321 19.93 -6.23 -3.78
N ALA A 322 20.87 -5.54 -3.16
CA ALA A 322 22.29 -5.89 -3.20
C ALA A 322 22.74 -6.37 -1.82
N HIS A 323 23.40 -7.53 -1.78
CA HIS A 323 24.04 -8.09 -0.59
C HIS A 323 25.55 -8.01 -0.76
N VAL A 324 26.23 -7.31 0.14
CA VAL A 324 27.68 -7.15 0.13
C VAL A 324 28.26 -7.71 1.42
N LEU A 325 29.03 -8.80 1.30
CA LEU A 325 29.75 -9.40 2.41
C LEU A 325 31.15 -8.78 2.51
N VAL A 326 31.44 -8.23 3.68
CA VAL A 326 32.68 -7.55 4.01
C VAL A 326 33.36 -8.29 5.16
N ARG A 327 34.66 -8.52 5.03
CA ARG A 327 35.52 -8.97 6.11
C ARG A 327 36.08 -7.74 6.82
N ASP A 328 35.89 -7.69 8.12
CA ASP A 328 36.48 -6.71 9.01
C ASP A 328 37.49 -7.39 9.92
N MET A 329 38.62 -6.75 10.21
CA MET A 329 39.59 -7.23 11.19
C MET A 329 39.68 -6.20 12.30
N ASP A 330 39.37 -6.61 13.52
CA ASP A 330 39.47 -5.71 14.68
C ASP A 330 40.95 -5.38 14.99
N SER A 331 41.18 -4.45 15.92
CA SER A 331 42.54 -4.07 16.35
C SER A 331 43.34 -5.22 16.99
N ASN A 332 42.66 -6.26 17.47
CA ASN A 332 43.23 -7.46 18.07
C ASN A 332 43.47 -8.58 17.03
N GLY A 333 43.22 -8.33 15.75
CA GLY A 333 43.36 -9.31 14.67
C GLY A 333 42.20 -10.32 14.59
N VAL A 334 41.12 -10.11 15.35
CA VAL A 334 39.93 -10.99 15.28
C VAL A 334 39.17 -10.65 14.00
N THR A 335 39.01 -11.65 13.14
CA THR A 335 38.24 -11.50 11.91
C THR A 335 36.75 -11.53 12.24
N ARG A 336 35.99 -10.60 11.65
CA ARG A 336 34.53 -10.53 11.72
C ARG A 336 33.97 -10.37 10.31
N TYR A 337 32.78 -10.89 10.08
CA TYR A 337 32.08 -10.82 8.81
C TYR A 337 30.85 -9.95 8.97
N VAL A 338 30.73 -8.94 8.11
CA VAL A 338 29.64 -7.97 8.11
C VAL A 338 28.90 -8.09 6.78
N LEU A 339 27.57 -8.20 6.84
CA LEU A 339 26.72 -8.21 5.66
C LEU A 339 25.99 -6.87 5.54
N LEU A 340 26.29 -6.11 4.48
CA LEU A 340 25.52 -4.95 4.09
C LEU A 340 24.44 -5.38 3.10
N LYS A 341 23.20 -5.03 3.39
CA LYS A 341 22.08 -5.14 2.47
C LYS A 341 21.59 -3.76 2.05
N CYS A 342 21.44 -3.54 0.75
CA CYS A 342 20.93 -2.31 0.19
C CYS A 342 19.65 -2.58 -0.60
N TYR A 343 18.59 -1.86 -0.25
CA TYR A 343 17.26 -1.97 -0.81
C TYR A 343 16.95 -0.68 -1.58
N VAL A 344 16.59 -0.77 -2.85
CA VAL A 344 16.09 0.39 -3.59
C VAL A 344 14.87 1.01 -2.88
N PRO A 345 14.55 2.30 -3.10
CA PRO A 345 13.42 2.95 -2.44
C PRO A 345 12.08 2.21 -2.63
N ALA A 346 11.89 1.55 -3.78
CA ALA A 346 10.70 0.73 -4.04
C ALA A 346 10.55 -0.48 -3.09
N ARG A 347 11.64 -0.90 -2.42
CA ARG A 347 11.73 -2.05 -1.50
C ARG A 347 11.99 -1.61 -0.06
N GLU A 348 11.83 -0.33 0.26
CA GLU A 348 12.03 0.22 1.60
C GLU A 348 11.22 -0.53 2.67
N ASN A 349 9.99 -0.96 2.35
CA ASN A 349 9.17 -1.77 3.27
C ASN A 349 9.83 -3.09 3.67
N GLU A 350 10.59 -3.74 2.78
CA GLU A 350 11.29 -4.99 3.10
C GLU A 350 12.46 -4.70 4.05
N ALA A 351 13.19 -3.60 3.83
CA ALA A 351 14.24 -3.14 4.75
C ALA A 351 13.66 -2.81 6.13
N LEU A 352 12.59 -2.02 6.19
CA LEU A 352 11.95 -1.62 7.45
C LEU A 352 11.36 -2.82 8.20
N HIS A 353 10.81 -3.80 7.48
CA HIS A 353 10.33 -5.06 8.07
C HIS A 353 11.48 -5.84 8.71
N GLU A 354 12.58 -6.00 7.98
CA GLU A 354 13.78 -6.66 8.48
C GLU A 354 14.39 -5.93 9.69
N ILE A 355 14.48 -4.60 9.65
CA ILE A 355 14.94 -3.78 10.78
C ILE A 355 14.04 -3.95 12.00
N ALA A 356 12.72 -3.88 11.83
CA ALA A 356 11.77 -4.00 12.94
C ALA A 356 11.84 -5.38 13.59
N LEU A 357 11.98 -6.45 12.81
CA LEU A 357 12.08 -7.80 13.34
C LEU A 357 13.44 -8.04 14.00
N LEU A 358 14.54 -7.69 13.34
CA LEU A 358 15.88 -7.89 13.87
C LEU A 358 16.19 -7.03 15.09
N SER A 359 15.71 -5.79 15.15
CA SER A 359 15.94 -4.93 16.33
C SER A 359 15.34 -5.51 17.60
N GLU A 360 14.19 -6.17 17.51
CA GLU A 360 13.55 -6.84 18.64
C GLU A 360 14.21 -8.21 18.90
N VAL A 361 14.35 -9.05 17.87
CA VAL A 361 14.85 -10.43 18.04
C VAL A 361 16.34 -10.50 18.42
N SER A 362 17.18 -9.65 17.83
CA SER A 362 18.63 -9.67 18.12
C SER A 362 18.97 -9.21 19.53
N GLY A 363 18.12 -8.38 20.15
CA GLY A 363 18.28 -7.96 21.54
C GLY A 363 18.04 -9.09 22.55
N TYR A 364 17.08 -9.97 22.27
CA TYR A 364 16.78 -11.13 23.14
C TYR A 364 17.70 -12.33 22.87
N CYS A 365 18.13 -12.53 21.63
CA CYS A 365 18.84 -13.73 21.21
C CYS A 365 20.36 -13.56 21.14
N HIS A 366 20.91 -12.43 21.63
CA HIS A 366 22.34 -12.13 21.52
C HIS A 366 23.19 -13.24 22.15
N GLY A 367 23.86 -14.04 21.31
CA GLY A 367 24.69 -15.18 21.71
C GLY A 367 23.93 -16.46 22.10
N ALA A 368 22.59 -16.43 22.21
CA ALA A 368 21.79 -17.59 22.62
C ALA A 368 21.29 -18.43 21.43
N ILE A 369 20.97 -17.79 20.29
CA ILE A 369 20.51 -18.47 19.07
C ILE A 369 21.48 -18.14 17.93
N SER A 370 22.34 -19.10 17.59
CA SER A 370 23.34 -18.99 16.49
C SER A 370 22.69 -18.71 15.12
N THR A 371 21.37 -18.86 15.01
CA THR A 371 20.59 -18.70 13.78
C THR A 371 20.16 -17.27 13.44
N VAL A 372 20.33 -16.32 14.37
CA VAL A 372 19.91 -14.92 14.17
C VAL A 372 21.12 -13.98 14.04
N PRO A 373 21.27 -13.23 12.92
CA PRO A 373 22.32 -12.24 12.78
C PRO A 373 22.03 -11.01 13.66
N VAL A 374 23.09 -10.32 14.09
CA VAL A 374 22.94 -9.13 14.95
C VAL A 374 22.81 -7.89 14.08
N LEU A 375 21.75 -7.11 14.25
CA LEU A 375 21.60 -5.83 13.59
C LEU A 375 22.56 -4.80 14.20
N ARG A 376 23.57 -4.37 13.44
CA ARG A 376 24.50 -3.32 13.90
C ARG A 376 24.00 -1.92 13.59
N ALA A 377 23.52 -1.72 12.36
CA ALA A 377 23.10 -0.42 11.91
C ALA A 377 22.03 -0.52 10.82
N SER A 378 21.23 0.52 10.71
CA SER A 378 20.29 0.70 9.60
C SER A 378 20.11 2.18 9.31
N GLY A 379 19.65 2.50 8.11
CA GLY A 379 19.37 3.88 7.75
C GLY A 379 19.06 4.06 6.28
N HIS A 380 19.17 5.32 5.84
CA HIS A 380 18.90 5.71 4.46
C HIS A 380 20.11 6.42 3.85
N LEU A 381 20.43 6.03 2.63
CA LEU A 381 21.22 6.80 1.68
C LEU A 381 20.27 7.54 0.74
N SER A 382 20.76 8.54 0.02
CA SER A 382 19.93 9.30 -0.95
C SER A 382 19.29 8.43 -2.03
N TRP A 383 19.83 7.24 -2.28
CA TRP A 383 19.43 6.33 -3.35
C TRP A 383 18.99 4.94 -2.86
N CYS A 384 19.10 4.60 -1.57
CA CYS A 384 18.64 3.31 -1.04
C CYS A 384 18.42 3.33 0.49
N SER A 385 17.70 2.34 0.99
CA SER A 385 17.69 2.00 2.42
C SER A 385 18.69 0.88 2.68
N PHE A 386 19.40 0.92 3.80
CA PHE A 386 20.44 -0.06 4.10
C PHE A 386 20.26 -0.72 5.48
N VAL A 387 20.75 -1.95 5.57
CA VAL A 387 20.80 -2.77 6.78
C VAL A 387 22.20 -3.37 6.89
N VAL A 388 22.85 -3.19 8.04
CA VAL A 388 24.18 -3.73 8.35
C VAL A 388 24.05 -4.80 9.42
N LEU A 389 24.42 -6.02 9.08
CA LEU A 389 24.32 -7.19 9.94
C LEU A 389 25.71 -7.70 10.32
N ASP A 390 25.89 -8.06 11.59
CA ASP A 390 27.02 -8.87 12.04
C ASP A 390 26.69 -10.35 11.84
N ILE A 391 27.58 -11.05 11.15
CA ILE A 391 27.44 -12.44 10.76
C ILE A 391 28.25 -13.36 11.68
N GLY A 392 29.24 -12.83 12.41
CA GLY A 392 30.13 -13.59 13.28
C GLY A 392 31.59 -13.57 12.80
N ASP A 393 32.40 -14.48 13.32
CA ASP A 393 33.85 -14.55 13.15
C ASP A 393 34.32 -15.47 12.01
N LYS A 394 33.38 -16.19 11.37
CA LYS A 394 33.67 -17.16 10.32
C LYS A 394 32.92 -16.89 9.02
N LEU A 395 33.52 -17.35 7.93
CA LEU A 395 33.03 -17.07 6.58
C LEU A 395 31.69 -17.81 6.34
N PRO A 396 30.59 -17.09 6.04
CA PRO A 396 29.30 -17.72 5.77
C PRO A 396 29.32 -18.52 4.46
N GLN A 397 28.91 -19.79 4.53
CA GLN A 397 28.73 -20.66 3.37
C GLN A 397 27.26 -20.65 2.92
N TRP A 398 26.97 -19.88 1.88
CA TRP A 398 25.62 -19.74 1.34
C TRP A 398 25.06 -21.07 0.83
N LYS A 399 23.80 -21.35 1.17
CA LYS A 399 23.11 -22.57 0.74
C LYS A 399 22.19 -22.34 -0.45
N ASN A 400 22.19 -23.28 -1.39
CA ASN A 400 21.29 -23.31 -2.54
C ASN A 400 19.87 -23.78 -2.16
N SER A 401 18.90 -23.75 -3.07
CA SER A 401 17.52 -24.17 -2.79
C SER A 401 17.40 -25.60 -2.28
N GLU A 402 18.12 -26.54 -2.89
CA GLU A 402 18.09 -27.95 -2.50
C GLU A 402 18.78 -28.17 -1.15
N GLU A 403 19.94 -27.55 -0.96
CA GLU A 403 20.74 -27.66 0.27
C GLU A 403 20.06 -27.05 1.49
N ARG A 404 19.10 -26.13 1.29
CA ARG A 404 18.33 -25.50 2.38
C ARG A 404 17.25 -26.41 2.96
N LYS A 405 16.71 -27.36 2.18
CA LYS A 405 15.54 -28.17 2.58
C LYS A 405 15.75 -28.90 3.92
N PRO A 406 16.89 -29.57 4.19
CA PRO A 406 17.10 -30.25 5.46
C PRO A 406 17.11 -29.32 6.68
N TRP A 407 17.60 -28.09 6.50
CA TRP A 407 17.75 -27.10 7.57
C TRP A 407 16.45 -26.35 7.91
N MET A 408 15.42 -26.49 7.07
CA MET A 408 14.14 -25.80 7.31
C MET A 408 13.47 -26.24 8.61
N ASN A 409 13.62 -27.50 9.01
CA ASN A 409 13.01 -28.04 10.23
C ASN A 409 13.72 -27.51 11.48
N GLU A 410 15.04 -27.51 11.47
CA GLU A 410 15.84 -26.88 12.54
C GLU A 410 15.54 -25.38 12.64
N LEU A 411 15.46 -24.67 11.51
CA LEU A 411 15.08 -23.25 11.52
C LEU A 411 13.71 -23.03 12.16
N ARG A 412 12.70 -23.84 11.80
CA ARG A 412 11.36 -23.73 12.40
C ARG A 412 11.42 -23.96 13.89
N GLN A 413 12.10 -25.01 14.35
CA GLN A 413 12.31 -25.30 15.76
C GLN A 413 12.95 -24.10 16.48
N CYS A 414 14.03 -23.54 15.94
CA CYS A 414 14.69 -22.36 16.51
C CYS A 414 13.75 -21.15 16.57
N MET A 415 12.96 -20.90 15.53
CA MET A 415 12.10 -19.73 15.43
C MET A 415 10.85 -19.82 16.30
N CYS A 416 10.32 -21.03 16.55
CA CYS A 416 9.25 -21.26 17.54
C CYS A 416 9.63 -20.77 18.94
N HIS A 417 10.93 -20.71 19.24
CA HIS A 417 11.45 -20.31 20.54
C HIS A 417 11.77 -18.82 20.65
N VAL A 418 11.56 -18.03 19.59
CA VAL A 418 11.87 -16.61 19.58
C VAL A 418 10.71 -15.83 20.22
N PRO A 419 10.89 -15.26 21.44
CA PRO A 419 9.84 -14.47 22.05
C PRO A 419 9.67 -13.16 21.27
N LEU A 420 8.43 -12.84 20.89
CA LEU A 420 8.10 -11.58 20.24
C LEU A 420 7.40 -10.63 21.22
N PRO A 421 7.77 -9.34 21.27
CA PRO A 421 7.03 -8.37 22.07
C PRO A 421 5.57 -8.25 21.63
N ASN A 422 4.65 -8.08 22.59
CA ASN A 422 3.21 -7.92 22.34
C ASN A 422 2.90 -6.81 21.33
N LYS A 423 3.70 -5.72 21.32
CA LYS A 423 3.56 -4.63 20.36
C LYS A 423 3.76 -5.10 18.92
N LEU A 424 4.79 -5.90 18.68
CA LEU A 424 5.14 -6.44 17.37
C LEU A 424 4.14 -7.52 16.96
N ILE A 425 3.74 -8.41 17.88
CA ILE A 425 2.63 -9.36 17.65
C ILE A 425 1.38 -8.62 17.20
N THR A 426 0.96 -7.58 17.92
CA THR A 426 -0.22 -6.77 17.57
C THR A 426 -0.06 -6.12 16.20
N GLN A 427 1.14 -5.69 15.82
CA GLN A 427 1.39 -5.14 14.48
C GLN A 427 1.27 -6.22 13.40
N TYR A 428 1.80 -7.42 13.62
CA TYR A 428 1.70 -8.52 12.66
C TYR A 428 0.27 -9.02 12.49
N THR A 429 -0.45 -9.29 13.58
CA THR A 429 -1.85 -9.73 13.52
C THR A 429 -2.75 -8.68 12.88
N ALA A 430 -2.41 -7.40 13.06
CA ALA A 430 -3.10 -6.30 12.42
C ALA A 430 -2.73 -6.14 10.93
N THR A 431 -1.61 -6.68 10.46
CA THR A 431 -1.10 -6.54 9.08
C THR A 431 -1.49 -7.73 8.19
N PHE A 432 -1.43 -8.95 8.72
CA PHE A 432 -1.71 -10.18 7.98
C PHE A 432 -2.94 -10.86 8.56
N ALA A 433 -3.88 -11.23 7.68
CA ALA A 433 -5.05 -12.02 8.10
C ALA A 433 -4.56 -13.39 8.57
N SER A 434 -4.97 -13.80 9.76
CA SER A 434 -4.65 -15.12 10.32
C SER A 434 -5.24 -16.25 9.48
N LEU A 435 -4.72 -17.48 9.60
CA LEU A 435 -5.28 -18.63 8.90
C LEU A 435 -6.80 -18.80 9.12
N PRO A 436 -7.35 -18.75 10.35
CA PRO A 436 -8.79 -18.79 10.58
C PRO A 436 -9.57 -17.69 9.85
N GLU A 437 -9.05 -16.45 9.85
CA GLU A 437 -9.68 -15.36 9.09
C GLU A 437 -9.67 -15.60 7.58
N ARG A 438 -8.59 -16.19 7.05
CA ARG A 438 -8.53 -16.57 5.63
C ARG A 438 -9.53 -17.68 5.32
N MET A 439 -9.67 -18.68 6.19
CA MET A 439 -10.62 -19.76 6.02
C MET A 439 -12.07 -19.27 5.98
N ARG A 440 -12.44 -18.33 6.87
CA ARG A 440 -13.79 -17.73 6.90
C ARG A 440 -14.13 -16.92 5.65
N LYS A 441 -13.14 -16.37 4.95
CA LYS A 441 -13.33 -15.58 3.73
C LYS A 441 -13.59 -16.43 2.49
N ILE A 442 -13.38 -17.74 2.55
CA ILE A 442 -13.59 -18.62 1.41
C ILE A 442 -15.10 -18.87 1.26
N GLU A 443 -15.67 -18.35 0.18
CA GLU A 443 -17.04 -18.61 -0.22
C GLU A 443 -17.14 -20.00 -0.86
N ALA A 444 -17.18 -21.02 -0.01
CA ALA A 444 -17.04 -22.38 -0.47
C ALA A 444 -18.30 -22.94 -1.18
N LEU A 445 -19.39 -22.16 -1.26
CA LEU A 445 -20.56 -22.43 -2.11
C LEU A 445 -20.22 -22.52 -3.62
N HIS A 446 -19.19 -21.81 -4.08
CA HIS A 446 -18.77 -21.84 -5.50
C HIS A 446 -18.34 -23.25 -5.95
N PHE A 447 -17.78 -24.06 -5.05
CA PHE A 447 -17.33 -25.43 -5.38
C PHE A 447 -18.46 -26.36 -5.78
N GLY A 448 -19.69 -26.13 -5.29
CA GLY A 448 -20.85 -26.95 -5.66
C GLY A 448 -21.23 -26.86 -7.15
N TYR A 449 -20.86 -25.76 -7.82
CA TYR A 449 -21.09 -25.59 -9.26
C TYR A 449 -20.01 -26.27 -10.12
N LEU A 450 -18.86 -26.62 -9.55
CA LEU A 450 -17.73 -27.19 -10.27
C LEU A 450 -17.75 -28.72 -10.32
N THR A 451 -18.57 -29.37 -9.49
CA THR A 451 -18.69 -30.83 -9.43
C THR A 451 -19.78 -31.32 -10.38
N GLN A 452 -19.43 -32.20 -11.33
CA GLN A 452 -20.38 -32.83 -12.26
C GLN A 452 -20.88 -34.20 -11.77
N GLU A 453 -20.14 -34.85 -10.88
CA GLU A 453 -20.45 -36.18 -10.35
C GLU A 453 -21.08 -36.11 -8.95
N ASP A 454 -22.09 -36.93 -8.69
CA ASP A 454 -22.81 -36.98 -7.40
C ASP A 454 -21.89 -37.28 -6.21
N GLN A 455 -20.86 -38.11 -6.42
CA GLN A 455 -19.89 -38.45 -5.38
C GLN A 455 -19.03 -37.23 -4.98
N GLN A 456 -18.65 -36.40 -5.95
CA GLN A 456 -17.88 -35.17 -5.69
C GLN A 456 -18.76 -34.13 -5.00
N ARG A 457 -20.03 -34.03 -5.40
CA ARG A 457 -21.02 -33.16 -4.77
C ARG A 457 -21.22 -33.52 -3.29
N PHE A 458 -21.36 -34.80 -2.97
CA PHE A 458 -21.46 -35.26 -1.58
C PHE A 458 -20.22 -34.90 -0.74
N GLN A 459 -19.02 -35.02 -1.32
CA GLN A 459 -17.78 -34.60 -0.64
C GLN A 459 -17.74 -33.09 -0.38
N VAL A 460 -18.18 -32.27 -1.33
CA VAL A 460 -18.26 -30.81 -1.14
C VAL A 460 -19.27 -30.47 -0.05
N GLU A 461 -20.46 -31.05 -0.07
CA GLU A 461 -21.49 -30.83 0.98
C GLU A 461 -20.98 -31.22 2.37
N ARG A 462 -20.31 -32.37 2.47
CA ARG A 462 -19.68 -32.82 3.72
C ARG A 462 -18.57 -31.88 4.17
N PHE A 463 -17.72 -31.44 3.25
CA PHE A 463 -16.68 -30.45 3.53
C PHE A 463 -17.28 -29.14 4.05
N MET A 464 -18.40 -28.68 3.48
CA MET A 464 -19.08 -27.44 3.90
C MET A 464 -19.58 -27.52 5.34
N GLN A 465 -20.09 -28.68 5.74
CA GLN A 465 -20.55 -28.90 7.11
C GLN A 465 -19.39 -28.92 8.11
N LEU A 466 -18.25 -29.50 7.72
CA LEU A 466 -17.07 -29.62 8.59
C LEU A 466 -16.21 -28.35 8.61
N TRP A 467 -16.27 -27.50 7.58
CA TRP A 467 -15.38 -26.34 7.43
C TRP A 467 -15.43 -25.33 8.60
N PRO A 468 -16.61 -24.95 9.14
CA PRO A 468 -16.68 -24.09 10.33
C PRO A 468 -16.07 -24.75 11.56
N LEU A 469 -16.24 -26.07 11.72
CA LEU A 469 -15.68 -26.83 12.84
C LEU A 469 -14.15 -26.90 12.75
N MET A 470 -13.61 -27.23 11.58
CA MET A 470 -12.18 -27.18 11.30
C MET A 470 -11.59 -25.80 11.59
N THR A 471 -12.33 -24.73 11.27
CA THR A 471 -11.91 -23.35 11.53
C THR A 471 -11.81 -23.09 13.04
N GLY A 472 -12.78 -23.57 13.84
CA GLY A 472 -12.74 -23.47 15.30
C GLY A 472 -11.56 -24.23 15.91
N GLU A 473 -11.30 -25.45 15.43
CA GLU A 473 -10.14 -26.24 15.88
C GLU A 473 -8.79 -25.59 15.54
N ILE A 474 -8.68 -24.95 14.37
CA ILE A 474 -7.45 -24.24 13.96
C ILE A 474 -7.23 -22.96 14.78
N GLU A 475 -8.28 -22.35 15.35
CA GLU A 475 -8.13 -21.17 16.22
C GLU A 475 -7.45 -21.47 17.55
N ARG A 476 -7.54 -22.71 18.03
CA ARG A 476 -6.92 -23.18 19.27
C ARG A 476 -5.42 -23.39 19.13
N ILE A 477 -4.94 -23.58 17.90
CA ILE A 477 -3.52 -23.83 17.64
C ILE A 477 -2.73 -22.54 17.91
N PRO A 478 -1.59 -22.63 18.63
CA PRO A 478 -0.78 -21.46 18.94
C PRO A 478 -0.27 -20.76 17.69
N LYS A 479 -0.05 -19.45 17.82
CA LYS A 479 0.50 -18.61 16.75
C LYS A 479 2.00 -18.48 16.91
N ASP A 480 2.69 -18.51 15.78
CA ASP A 480 4.14 -18.45 15.72
C ASP A 480 4.64 -17.65 14.52
N LEU A 481 5.90 -17.24 14.59
CA LEU A 481 6.61 -16.57 13.53
C LEU A 481 6.96 -17.58 12.43
N THR A 482 6.30 -17.46 11.28
CA THR A 482 6.50 -18.33 10.11
C THR A 482 6.85 -17.50 8.87
N ILE A 483 7.44 -18.12 7.85
CA ILE A 483 7.84 -17.45 6.61
C ILE A 483 6.82 -17.73 5.50
N GLN A 484 6.31 -16.67 4.85
CA GLN A 484 5.30 -16.85 3.79
C GLN A 484 5.78 -17.70 2.62
N ASN A 485 7.06 -17.58 2.29
CA ASN A 485 7.68 -18.32 1.21
C ASN A 485 9.05 -18.86 1.66
N PRO A 486 9.11 -20.12 2.16
CA PRO A 486 10.36 -20.71 2.64
C PRO A 486 11.41 -20.85 1.52
N SER A 487 10.99 -21.01 0.26
CA SER A 487 11.93 -21.05 -0.88
C SER A 487 12.72 -19.75 -1.05
N SER A 488 12.21 -18.65 -0.50
CA SER A 488 12.82 -17.34 -0.59
C SER A 488 13.75 -16.97 0.58
N ALA A 489 13.74 -17.73 1.68
CA ALA A 489 14.64 -17.51 2.82
C ALA A 489 16.08 -17.83 2.45
N ARG A 490 16.96 -16.82 2.38
CA ARG A 490 18.40 -17.05 2.20
C ARG A 490 19.03 -17.48 3.51
N MET A 491 19.83 -18.53 3.44
CA MET A 491 20.54 -19.08 4.60
C MET A 491 22.01 -19.28 4.25
N ALA A 492 22.85 -19.20 5.27
CA ALA A 492 24.25 -19.60 5.20
C ALA A 492 24.60 -20.48 6.39
N THR A 493 25.58 -21.36 6.24
CA THR A 493 26.11 -22.15 7.35
C THR A 493 27.39 -21.52 7.87
N ILE A 494 27.51 -21.45 9.20
CA ILE A 494 28.68 -20.98 9.94
C ILE A 494 28.89 -21.99 11.07
N ASP A 495 30.05 -22.65 11.12
CA ASP A 495 30.35 -23.65 12.17
C ASP A 495 29.28 -24.72 12.39
N ASN A 496 28.73 -25.25 11.29
CA ASN A 496 27.67 -26.27 11.36
C ASN A 496 26.33 -25.75 11.93
N HIS A 497 26.20 -24.44 12.17
CA HIS A 497 24.93 -23.79 12.48
C HIS A 497 24.38 -23.08 11.25
N ILE A 498 23.07 -23.11 11.08
CA ILE A 498 22.39 -22.34 10.04
C ILE A 498 22.16 -20.92 10.53
N LEU A 499 22.48 -19.94 9.70
CA LEU A 499 22.19 -18.52 9.91
C LEU A 499 21.16 -18.07 8.89
N LEU A 500 20.04 -17.52 9.38
CA LEU A 500 19.03 -16.92 8.54
C LEU A 500 19.47 -15.51 8.16
N LEU A 501 19.67 -15.29 6.87
CA LEU A 501 20.14 -13.99 6.39
C LEU A 501 18.97 -13.08 6.02
N ASP A 502 17.90 -13.60 5.42
CA ASP A 502 16.74 -12.79 5.00
C ASP A 502 15.60 -12.81 6.03
N TRP A 503 15.28 -11.63 6.57
CA TRP A 503 14.28 -11.43 7.61
C TRP A 503 13.03 -10.70 7.13
N HIS A 504 12.94 -10.40 5.83
CA HIS A 504 11.70 -9.93 5.21
C HIS A 504 10.77 -11.10 4.86
N GLY A 505 9.45 -10.85 4.88
CA GLY A 505 8.43 -11.86 4.49
C GLY A 505 8.02 -12.84 5.58
N TRP A 506 8.50 -12.64 6.80
CA TRP A 506 7.98 -13.31 8.00
C TRP A 506 6.60 -12.77 8.38
N VAL A 507 5.79 -13.64 8.99
CA VAL A 507 4.43 -13.34 9.48
C VAL A 507 4.19 -14.06 10.80
N TYR A 508 3.31 -13.51 11.63
CA TYR A 508 2.87 -14.17 12.85
C TYR A 508 1.49 -14.79 12.60
N ASP A 509 1.43 -16.12 12.51
CA ASP A 509 0.23 -16.87 12.08
C ASP A 509 0.14 -18.22 12.79
N THR A 510 -0.97 -18.93 12.62
CA THR A 510 -1.19 -20.25 13.23
C THR A 510 -0.05 -21.21 12.87
N LEU A 511 0.52 -21.91 13.86
CA LEU A 511 1.61 -22.86 13.66
C LEU A 511 1.20 -23.95 12.65
N GLY A 512 2.11 -24.27 11.72
CA GLY A 512 1.81 -25.09 10.54
C GLY A 512 1.39 -24.29 9.31
N SER A 513 0.95 -23.03 9.45
CA SER A 513 0.72 -22.16 8.30
C SER A 513 2.02 -21.91 7.53
N HIS A 514 1.93 -21.92 6.20
CA HIS A 514 3.06 -21.81 5.27
C HIS A 514 4.07 -22.97 5.32
N TRP A 515 3.78 -24.05 6.04
CA TRP A 515 4.63 -25.24 6.02
C TRP A 515 4.36 -26.05 4.74
N PRO A 516 5.40 -26.53 4.05
CA PRO A 516 5.23 -27.31 2.83
C PRO A 516 4.57 -28.65 3.16
N LEU A 517 3.61 -29.06 2.35
CA LEU A 517 3.02 -30.39 2.47
C LEU A 517 4.04 -31.44 2.02
N SER A 518 4.38 -32.36 2.94
CA SER A 518 5.24 -33.51 2.68
C SER A 518 4.62 -34.76 3.29
N ALA A 519 4.98 -35.95 2.79
CA ALA A 519 4.56 -37.21 3.40
C ALA A 519 5.06 -37.37 4.85
N LYS A 520 6.13 -36.66 5.20
CA LYS A 520 6.77 -36.67 6.53
C LYS A 520 6.28 -35.56 7.45
N LEU A 521 5.40 -34.67 6.99
CA LEU A 521 4.97 -33.48 7.73
C LEU A 521 4.51 -33.81 9.15
N HIS A 522 3.67 -34.83 9.32
CA HIS A 522 3.19 -35.21 10.65
C HIS A 522 4.32 -35.69 11.57
N ALA A 523 5.25 -36.50 11.06
CA ALA A 523 6.40 -36.98 11.84
C ALA A 523 7.35 -35.82 12.22
N GLU A 524 7.62 -34.90 11.28
CA GLU A 524 8.46 -33.71 11.52
C GLU A 524 7.84 -32.77 12.56
N VAL A 525 6.53 -32.57 12.48
CA VAL A 525 5.77 -31.78 13.46
C VAL A 525 5.77 -32.49 14.82
N LEU A 526 5.52 -33.79 14.85
CA LEU A 526 5.50 -34.57 16.09
C LEU A 526 6.85 -34.54 16.80
N GLU A 527 7.95 -34.68 16.07
CA GLU A 527 9.31 -34.57 16.61
C GLU A 527 9.53 -33.19 17.23
N MET A 528 9.18 -32.12 16.50
CA MET A 528 9.28 -30.74 16.99
C MET A 528 8.45 -30.51 18.27
N ILE A 529 7.16 -30.89 18.26
CA ILE A 529 6.27 -30.69 19.41
C ILE A 529 6.73 -31.55 20.60
N SER A 530 7.16 -32.79 20.36
CA SER A 530 7.60 -33.69 21.44
C SER A 530 8.82 -33.14 22.18
N HIS A 531 9.76 -32.50 21.48
CA HIS A 531 10.89 -31.81 22.10
C HIS A 531 10.45 -30.62 22.97
N GLN A 532 9.37 -29.93 22.59
CA GLN A 532 8.86 -28.74 23.28
C GLN A 532 7.90 -29.07 24.43
N TRP A 533 7.22 -30.22 24.36
CA TRP A 533 6.16 -30.63 25.29
C TRP A 533 6.62 -30.65 26.76
N LEU A 534 7.89 -30.98 27.00
CA LEU A 534 8.49 -31.08 28.35
C LEU A 534 8.98 -29.74 28.91
N SER A 535 9.04 -28.68 28.11
CA SER A 535 9.54 -27.38 28.56
C SER A 535 8.44 -26.58 29.29
N THR A 536 8.62 -26.43 30.61
CA THR A 536 7.64 -25.87 31.57
C THR A 536 7.16 -24.44 31.28
N GLY A 537 7.84 -23.68 30.41
CA GLY A 537 7.43 -22.33 30.01
C GLY A 537 6.46 -22.26 28.82
N ILE A 538 6.52 -23.25 27.91
CA ILE A 538 5.72 -23.33 26.68
C ILE A 538 4.41 -24.12 26.91
N GLN A 539 4.30 -24.76 28.07
CA GLN A 539 3.16 -25.58 28.47
C GLN A 539 1.81 -24.82 28.47
N ARG A 540 1.80 -23.48 28.63
CA ARG A 540 0.54 -22.70 28.61
C ARG A 540 -0.16 -22.70 27.26
N ASP A 541 0.59 -22.71 26.17
CA ASP A 541 0.03 -22.59 24.81
C ASP A 541 -0.41 -23.95 24.25
N TRP A 542 0.11 -25.05 24.81
CA TRP A 542 -0.24 -26.43 24.45
C TRP A 542 -1.12 -27.14 25.47
N ALA A 543 -1.42 -26.51 26.61
CA ALA A 543 -2.24 -27.09 27.68
C ALA A 543 -3.65 -27.49 27.23
N GLU A 544 -4.14 -26.94 26.11
CA GLU A 544 -5.43 -27.29 25.54
C GLU A 544 -5.46 -28.63 24.80
N PHE A 545 -4.31 -29.29 24.63
CA PHE A 545 -4.18 -30.56 23.90
C PHE A 545 -3.70 -31.68 24.83
N ASP A 546 -4.32 -32.86 24.73
CA ASP A 546 -4.04 -33.98 25.64
C ASP A 546 -2.68 -34.65 25.40
N SER A 547 -2.18 -34.62 24.16
CA SER A 547 -0.93 -35.28 23.78
C SER A 547 -0.21 -34.58 22.63
N PRO A 548 1.13 -34.75 22.51
CA PRO A 548 1.91 -34.20 21.41
C PRO A 548 1.45 -34.76 20.05
N THR A 549 0.94 -35.98 20.00
CA THR A 549 0.38 -36.60 18.80
C THR A 549 -0.89 -35.90 18.32
N VAL A 550 -1.78 -35.58 19.26
CA VAL A 550 -2.99 -34.81 18.97
C VAL A 550 -2.60 -33.42 18.46
N ALA A 551 -1.77 -32.68 19.19
CA ALA A 551 -1.27 -31.38 18.77
C ALA A 551 -0.61 -31.41 17.37
N ALA A 552 0.15 -32.46 17.05
CA ALA A 552 0.75 -32.63 15.74
C ALA A 552 -0.28 -32.85 14.61
N ASN A 553 -1.41 -33.53 14.89
CA ASN A 553 -2.51 -33.67 13.95
C ASN A 553 -3.16 -32.32 13.64
N TYR A 554 -3.38 -31.50 14.67
CA TYR A 554 -3.91 -30.15 14.54
C TYR A 554 -3.00 -29.24 13.69
N VAL A 555 -1.70 -29.21 13.98
CA VAL A 555 -0.73 -28.43 13.19
C VAL A 555 -0.66 -28.92 11.74
N ALA A 556 -0.73 -30.24 11.51
CA ALA A 556 -0.79 -30.80 10.17
C ALA A 556 -2.11 -30.46 9.43
N LEU A 557 -3.22 -30.35 10.16
CA LEU A 557 -4.50 -29.84 9.62
C LEU A 557 -4.35 -28.37 9.21
N ALA A 558 -3.73 -27.52 10.04
CA ALA A 558 -3.48 -26.11 9.74
C ALA A 558 -2.63 -25.93 8.48
N ALA A 559 -1.56 -26.72 8.30
CA ALA A 559 -0.75 -26.71 7.09
C ALA A 559 -1.55 -27.05 5.82
N ARG A 560 -2.42 -28.06 5.88
CA ARG A 560 -3.31 -28.43 4.76
C ARG A 560 -4.34 -27.35 4.49
N ALA A 561 -4.93 -26.77 5.53
CA ALA A 561 -5.92 -25.71 5.41
C ALA A 561 -5.29 -24.45 4.80
N HIS A 562 -4.04 -24.14 5.16
CA HIS A 562 -3.28 -23.05 4.57
C HIS A 562 -3.10 -23.23 3.06
N GLU A 563 -2.59 -24.38 2.63
CA GLU A 563 -2.39 -24.68 1.20
C GLU A 563 -3.73 -24.68 0.43
N PHE A 564 -4.81 -25.18 1.03
CA PHE A 564 -6.16 -25.06 0.44
C PHE A 564 -6.57 -23.60 0.24
N CYS A 565 -6.41 -22.76 1.26
CA CYS A 565 -6.70 -21.33 1.17
C CYS A 565 -5.85 -20.64 0.09
N GLN A 566 -4.57 -21.02 -0.01
CA GLN A 566 -3.65 -20.49 -1.00
C GLN A 566 -4.09 -20.85 -2.43
N ARG A 567 -4.53 -22.09 -2.67
CA ARG A 567 -5.05 -22.50 -3.98
C ARG A 567 -6.35 -21.78 -4.36
N CYS A 568 -7.27 -21.62 -3.41
CA CYS A 568 -8.48 -20.83 -3.62
C CYS A 568 -8.12 -19.37 -3.99
N HIS A 569 -7.16 -18.77 -3.29
CA HIS A 569 -6.71 -17.41 -3.57
C HIS A 569 -6.05 -17.25 -4.95
N LEU A 570 -5.38 -18.30 -5.44
CA LEU A 570 -4.76 -18.35 -6.76
C LEU A 570 -5.74 -18.75 -7.88
N HIS A 571 -7.04 -18.86 -7.59
CA HIS A 571 -8.07 -19.35 -8.52
C HIS A 571 -7.76 -20.74 -9.11
N ASN A 572 -7.03 -21.57 -8.35
CA ASN A 572 -6.73 -22.96 -8.70
C ASN A 572 -7.79 -23.88 -8.07
N ASP A 573 -9.02 -23.77 -8.56
CA ASP A 573 -10.18 -24.45 -7.97
C ASP A 573 -10.06 -25.98 -8.06
N SER A 574 -9.50 -26.51 -9.16
CA SER A 574 -9.26 -27.97 -9.31
C SER A 574 -8.23 -28.47 -8.30
N GLY A 575 -7.17 -27.71 -8.06
CA GLY A 575 -6.18 -28.00 -7.03
C GLY A 575 -6.77 -27.95 -5.62
N ALA A 576 -7.72 -27.06 -5.35
CA ALA A 576 -8.41 -26.95 -4.07
C ALA A 576 -9.41 -28.12 -3.85
N LEU A 577 -10.19 -28.48 -4.87
CA LEU A 577 -11.10 -29.64 -4.84
C LEU A 577 -10.36 -30.94 -4.50
N ASN A 578 -9.22 -31.18 -5.14
CA ASN A 578 -8.38 -32.37 -4.90
C ASN A 578 -7.86 -32.46 -3.45
N MET A 579 -7.86 -31.36 -2.70
CA MET A 579 -7.40 -31.34 -1.31
C MET A 579 -8.52 -31.59 -0.28
N MET A 580 -9.79 -31.46 -0.67
CA MET A 580 -10.92 -31.55 0.27
C MET A 580 -10.97 -32.91 0.98
N ALA A 581 -10.83 -34.01 0.25
CA ALA A 581 -10.81 -35.35 0.84
C ALA A 581 -9.67 -35.52 1.87
N GLY A 582 -8.49 -34.95 1.59
CA GLY A 582 -7.35 -34.96 2.50
C GLY A 582 -7.57 -34.13 3.76
N LEU A 583 -8.28 -33.01 3.65
CA LEU A 583 -8.68 -32.16 4.78
C LEU A 583 -9.74 -32.84 5.66
N ILE A 584 -10.80 -33.39 5.05
CA ILE A 584 -11.84 -34.14 5.76
C ILE A 584 -11.20 -35.28 6.56
N LYS A 585 -10.37 -36.10 5.90
CA LYS A 585 -9.69 -37.23 6.56
C LYS A 585 -8.79 -36.76 7.71
N ALA A 586 -8.05 -35.66 7.54
CA ALA A 586 -7.19 -35.13 8.58
C ALA A 586 -7.99 -34.66 9.81
N TYR A 587 -9.16 -34.05 9.59
CA TYR A 587 -10.05 -33.62 10.67
C TYR A 587 -10.75 -34.81 11.37
N GLU A 588 -11.20 -35.81 10.62
CA GLU A 588 -11.83 -37.01 11.19
C GLU A 588 -10.88 -37.78 12.12
N VAL A 589 -9.59 -37.84 11.79
CA VAL A 589 -8.57 -38.45 12.67
C VAL A 589 -8.47 -37.74 14.01
N ILE A 590 -8.67 -36.42 14.04
CA ILE A 590 -8.69 -35.62 15.27
C ILE A 590 -9.98 -35.93 16.06
N SER A 591 -11.14 -35.82 15.40
CA SER A 591 -12.44 -36.07 16.04
C SER A 591 -12.57 -37.48 16.65
N LEU A 592 -12.01 -38.50 15.99
CA LEU A 592 -12.01 -39.88 16.50
C LEU A 592 -11.12 -40.05 17.73
N ALA A 593 -10.01 -39.30 17.82
CA ALA A 593 -9.14 -39.33 18.99
C ALA A 593 -9.84 -38.69 20.21
N ASP A 594 -10.54 -37.58 20.01
CA ASP A 594 -11.30 -36.91 21.07
C ASP A 594 -12.44 -37.79 21.60
N GLU A 595 -13.19 -38.47 20.72
CA GLU A 595 -14.26 -39.40 21.12
C GLU A 595 -13.73 -40.58 21.96
N GLN A 596 -12.56 -41.13 21.61
CA GLN A 596 -11.95 -42.21 22.38
C GLN A 596 -11.52 -41.74 23.78
N ASN A 597 -10.97 -40.54 23.91
CA ASN A 597 -10.58 -39.98 25.21
C ASN A 597 -11.79 -39.75 26.13
N VAL A 598 -12.89 -39.20 25.59
CA VAL A 598 -14.13 -38.97 26.37
C VAL A 598 -14.76 -40.29 26.87
N VAL A 599 -14.71 -41.36 26.06
CA VAL A 599 -15.20 -42.68 26.47
C VAL A 599 -14.33 -43.28 27.58
N ILE A 600 -13.01 -43.10 27.50
CA ILE A 600 -12.07 -43.57 28.53
C ILE A 600 -12.30 -42.81 29.84
N GLU A 601 -12.42 -41.48 29.82
CA GLU A 601 -12.67 -40.70 31.04
C GLU A 601 -13.98 -41.12 31.74
N ARG A 602 -15.07 -41.30 30.97
CA ARG A 602 -16.34 -41.79 31.53
C ARG A 602 -16.27 -43.21 32.10
N SER A 603 -15.36 -44.05 31.59
CA SER A 603 -15.17 -45.41 32.10
C SER A 603 -14.30 -45.48 33.36
N VAL A 604 -13.56 -44.42 33.69
CA VAL A 604 -12.74 -44.32 34.91
C VAL A 604 -13.52 -43.66 36.07
N GLU A 605 -14.57 -42.90 35.76
CA GLU A 605 -15.49 -42.32 36.76
C GLU A 605 -16.63 -43.26 37.21
N HIS A 606 -16.70 -44.49 36.67
CA HIS A 606 -17.62 -45.56 37.08
C HIS A 606 -16.84 -46.73 37.66
#